data_AF-A0ABD3INT6-F1
#
_entry.id   AF-A0ABD3INT6-F1
#
_cell.length_a   1.000
_cell.length_b   1.000
_cell.length_c   1.000
_cell.angle_alpha   90.00
_cell.angle_beta   90.00
_cell.angle_gamma   90.00
#
_symmetry.space_group_name_H-M   'P 1'
#
loop_
_entity.id
_entity.type
_entity.pdbx_description
1 polymer ?
#
loop_
_entity_poly.entity_id
_entity_poly.type
_entity_poly.pdbx_seq_one_letter_code
_entity_poly.pdbx_strand_id
1 'polypeptide(L)'
;MDAQSDVNRGEFTWKISYFSEQEATRLYSEAFSVSGCKWRILVFPKGNDTDHLSLYIDVPDPLALPNGWTRKAKFHLSVIDQTNNGRSVRKGTEHVFAARQIDRGYPSFIPLTELHNYAAGYLANDTLVIKAEIRVLAVTPPVNIQPARPTDDFDSLLTSLEELIIAAETNGVNVGSSLGRRDGTLTAKIPSLEEVEKAKLSLKECLSDLFKSNMKERLFKALSTLSSARTRLSPKQRIAIDTFLANFNDFTSDFLTFEQDNAEFELQKLQKDQWLAAMTKCHEAHIVCKQLMGELVKEEEELERKMEEVKSRKDKLFLDWDVVRTKSEEAKSGYKNKQKKVAEAEEKKRIAEERMSRSTTAWSNLKTQFC
;
A
#
# COMPACT_ATOMS: atom_id res chain seq x y z
N MET A 1 -21.29 6.17 -38.47
CA MET A 1 -20.62 4.89 -38.15
C MET A 1 -19.22 5.31 -37.72
N ASP A 2 -19.02 5.58 -36.42
CA ASP A 2 -17.75 6.09 -35.91
C ASP A 2 -17.31 5.18 -34.76
N ALA A 3 -16.47 4.22 -35.11
CA ALA A 3 -15.80 3.33 -34.16
C ALA A 3 -14.59 4.07 -33.57
N GLN A 4 -14.84 4.98 -32.63
CA GLN A 4 -13.81 5.45 -31.71
C GLN A 4 -13.55 4.32 -30.71
N SER A 5 -12.34 3.76 -30.70
CA SER A 5 -11.94 2.71 -29.76
C SER A 5 -12.23 3.14 -28.32
N ASP A 6 -12.92 2.28 -27.57
CA ASP A 6 -13.47 2.55 -26.22
C ASP A 6 -12.38 2.45 -25.14
N VAL A 7 -11.25 3.19 -25.29
CA VAL A 7 -10.09 3.18 -24.35
C VAL A 7 -10.47 3.63 -22.93
N ASN A 8 -11.65 4.23 -22.78
CA ASN A 8 -12.24 4.62 -21.51
C ASN A 8 -13.06 3.53 -20.81
N ARG A 9 -13.27 2.38 -21.45
CA ARG A 9 -13.91 1.23 -20.85
C ARG A 9 -12.99 0.04 -20.74
N GLY A 10 -13.16 -0.70 -19.66
CA GLY A 10 -12.54 -2.00 -19.49
C GLY A 10 -13.41 -2.90 -18.64
N GLU A 11 -13.18 -4.19 -18.78
CA GLU A 11 -13.79 -5.20 -17.96
C GLU A 11 -12.72 -6.16 -17.43
N PHE A 12 -12.97 -6.69 -16.25
CA PHE A 12 -12.10 -7.66 -15.61
C PHE A 12 -12.96 -8.71 -14.92
N THR A 13 -12.61 -9.98 -15.12
CA THR A 13 -13.31 -11.11 -14.50
C THR A 13 -12.35 -11.84 -13.59
N TRP A 14 -12.71 -11.96 -12.33
CA TRP A 14 -11.94 -12.66 -11.31
C TRP A 14 -12.65 -13.94 -10.91
N LYS A 15 -11.92 -15.05 -10.92
CA LYS A 15 -12.36 -16.35 -10.43
C LYS A 15 -11.64 -16.67 -9.13
N ILE A 16 -12.40 -16.96 -8.08
CA ILE A 16 -11.88 -17.34 -6.76
C ILE A 16 -12.27 -18.78 -6.52
N SER A 17 -11.31 -19.70 -6.61
CA SER A 17 -11.53 -21.12 -6.32
C SER A 17 -11.42 -21.41 -4.83
N TYR A 18 -12.02 -22.52 -4.39
CA TYR A 18 -12.10 -22.92 -2.98
C TYR A 18 -12.70 -21.80 -2.09
N PHE A 19 -13.74 -21.13 -2.60
CA PHE A 19 -14.29 -19.92 -2.00
C PHE A 19 -14.87 -20.19 -0.61
N SER A 20 -15.51 -21.35 -0.41
CA SER A 20 -16.11 -21.71 0.89
C SER A 20 -15.06 -22.00 1.96
N GLU A 21 -13.83 -22.33 1.58
CA GLU A 21 -12.69 -22.57 2.48
C GLU A 21 -11.87 -21.29 2.77
N GLN A 22 -12.29 -20.15 2.21
CA GLN A 22 -11.53 -18.92 2.34
C GLN A 22 -11.63 -18.33 3.76
N GLU A 23 -10.51 -18.34 4.48
CA GLU A 23 -10.39 -17.78 5.83
C GLU A 23 -9.93 -16.32 5.87
N ALA A 24 -9.45 -15.78 4.75
CA ALA A 24 -9.00 -14.40 4.68
C ALA A 24 -10.14 -13.41 4.95
N THR A 25 -9.88 -12.38 5.76
CA THR A 25 -10.82 -11.28 6.03
C THR A 25 -11.15 -10.48 4.78
N ARG A 26 -10.16 -10.31 3.90
CA ARG A 26 -10.31 -9.65 2.60
C ARG A 26 -9.38 -10.27 1.56
N LEU A 27 -9.79 -10.20 0.30
CA LEU A 27 -9.04 -10.64 -0.86
C LEU A 27 -8.95 -9.53 -1.90
N TYR A 28 -7.88 -9.58 -2.68
CA TYR A 28 -7.60 -8.64 -3.75
C TYR A 28 -7.38 -9.39 -5.06
N SER A 29 -8.00 -8.92 -6.14
CA SER A 29 -7.70 -9.45 -7.47
C SER A 29 -6.34 -8.99 -7.98
N GLU A 30 -5.92 -9.48 -9.15
CA GLU A 30 -4.89 -8.78 -9.92
C GLU A 30 -5.38 -7.38 -10.32
N ALA A 31 -4.44 -6.45 -10.49
CA ALA A 31 -4.74 -5.11 -10.97
C ALA A 31 -4.90 -5.10 -12.49
N PHE A 32 -5.86 -4.32 -12.99
CA PHE A 32 -6.12 -4.13 -14.42
C PHE A 32 -6.20 -2.65 -14.76
N SER A 33 -5.85 -2.28 -15.99
CA SER A 33 -5.72 -0.88 -16.40
C SER A 33 -6.84 -0.43 -17.33
N VAL A 34 -7.46 0.71 -17.03
CA VAL A 34 -8.43 1.38 -17.91
C VAL A 34 -8.07 2.87 -18.01
N SER A 35 -7.86 3.38 -19.22
CA SER A 35 -7.36 4.75 -19.45
C SER A 35 -6.10 5.10 -18.64
N GLY A 36 -5.13 4.18 -18.61
CA GLY A 36 -3.88 4.35 -17.86
C GLY A 36 -4.01 4.33 -16.33
N CYS A 37 -5.21 4.11 -15.81
CA CYS A 37 -5.46 4.03 -14.37
C CYS A 37 -5.57 2.55 -13.98
N LYS A 38 -4.83 2.13 -12.95
CA LYS A 38 -4.96 0.79 -12.38
C LYS A 38 -6.21 0.72 -11.50
N TRP A 39 -6.87 -0.42 -11.53
CA TRP A 39 -8.06 -0.75 -10.76
C TRP A 39 -7.93 -2.19 -10.27
N ARG A 40 -8.62 -2.52 -9.18
CA ARG A 40 -8.64 -3.88 -8.65
C ARG A 40 -9.94 -4.16 -7.90
N ILE A 41 -10.34 -5.42 -7.86
CA ILE A 41 -11.51 -5.87 -7.10
C ILE A 41 -11.05 -6.22 -5.69
N LEU A 42 -11.74 -5.66 -4.69
CA LEU A 42 -11.60 -5.98 -3.27
C LEU A 42 -12.85 -6.72 -2.79
N VAL A 43 -12.67 -7.90 -2.21
CA VAL A 43 -13.73 -8.76 -1.69
C VAL A 43 -13.54 -8.94 -0.19
N PHE A 44 -14.62 -8.87 0.57
CA PHE A 44 -14.68 -9.41 1.94
C PHE A 44 -15.55 -10.66 1.91
N PRO A 45 -14.96 -11.87 1.87
CA PRO A 45 -15.69 -13.12 1.66
C PRO A 45 -16.73 -13.39 2.74
N LYS A 46 -16.42 -13.03 4.00
CA LYS A 46 -17.29 -13.18 5.18
C LYS A 46 -18.03 -11.88 5.54
N GLY A 47 -17.96 -10.87 4.68
CA GLY A 47 -18.54 -9.55 4.86
C GLY A 47 -17.63 -8.55 5.60
N ASN A 48 -17.92 -7.27 5.40
CA ASN A 48 -17.30 -6.13 6.07
C ASN A 48 -18.30 -5.51 7.05
N ASP A 49 -18.32 -6.03 8.28
CA ASP A 49 -19.31 -5.71 9.32
C ASP A 49 -20.77 -6.01 8.93
N THR A 50 -20.98 -6.97 8.02
CA THR A 50 -22.31 -7.42 7.57
C THR A 50 -22.32 -8.93 7.33
N ASP A 51 -23.51 -9.53 7.25
CA ASP A 51 -23.75 -10.95 6.90
C ASP A 51 -23.86 -11.18 5.37
N HIS A 52 -23.33 -10.25 4.59
CA HIS A 52 -23.35 -10.26 3.13
C HIS A 52 -21.94 -10.30 2.59
N LEU A 53 -21.75 -10.91 1.41
CA LEU A 53 -20.56 -10.69 0.60
C LEU A 53 -20.41 -9.18 0.32
N SER A 54 -19.24 -8.62 0.61
CA SER A 54 -18.95 -7.21 0.32
C SER A 54 -17.99 -7.10 -0.85
N LEU A 55 -18.32 -6.26 -1.83
CA LEU A 55 -17.54 -6.07 -3.06
C LEU A 55 -17.23 -4.61 -3.30
N TYR A 56 -15.97 -4.32 -3.62
CA TYR A 56 -15.46 -2.98 -3.88
C TYR A 56 -14.56 -2.97 -5.12
N ILE A 57 -14.46 -1.80 -5.74
CA ILE A 57 -13.36 -1.44 -6.63
C ILE A 57 -12.43 -0.52 -5.85
N ASP A 58 -11.13 -0.82 -5.86
CA ASP A 58 -10.10 0.07 -5.32
C ASP A 58 -9.08 0.48 -6.40
N VAL A 59 -8.40 1.59 -6.14
CA VAL A 59 -7.22 2.02 -6.88
C VAL A 59 -5.99 1.48 -6.14
N PRO A 60 -5.22 0.54 -6.74
CA PRO A 60 -4.01 0.02 -6.10
C PRO A 60 -2.94 1.11 -6.04
N ASP A 61 -2.13 1.06 -4.99
CA ASP A 61 -0.97 1.94 -4.75
C ASP A 61 -1.29 3.45 -4.83
N PRO A 62 -2.28 3.96 -4.07
CA PRO A 62 -2.74 5.35 -4.16
C PRO A 62 -1.65 6.39 -3.80
N LEU A 63 -0.59 5.96 -3.10
CA LEU A 63 0.57 6.77 -2.74
C LEU A 63 1.55 6.96 -3.91
N ALA A 64 1.51 6.09 -4.93
CA ALA A 64 2.31 6.21 -6.14
C ALA A 64 1.68 7.17 -7.17
N LEU A 65 0.51 7.73 -6.87
CA LEU A 65 -0.18 8.68 -7.72
C LEU A 65 0.11 10.13 -7.29
N PRO A 66 0.15 11.09 -8.22
CA PRO A 66 0.47 12.48 -7.91
C PRO A 66 -0.42 13.08 -6.82
N ASN A 67 0.14 13.97 -6.00
CA ASN A 67 -0.63 14.68 -4.98
C ASN A 67 -1.87 15.37 -5.57
N GLY A 68 -3.02 15.18 -4.92
CA GLY A 68 -4.30 15.71 -5.39
C GLY A 68 -4.94 14.94 -6.55
N TRP A 69 -4.48 13.71 -6.83
CA TRP A 69 -5.07 12.90 -7.90
C TRP A 69 -6.56 12.62 -7.68
N THR A 70 -7.31 12.62 -8.78
CA THR A 70 -8.69 12.14 -8.80
C THR A 70 -8.95 11.28 -10.04
N ARG A 71 -9.80 10.27 -9.89
CA ARG A 71 -10.30 9.43 -10.99
C ARG A 71 -11.82 9.36 -10.87
N LYS A 72 -12.53 10.01 -11.78
CA LYS A 72 -13.98 9.89 -11.86
C LYS A 72 -14.32 8.70 -12.75
N ALA A 73 -15.01 7.70 -12.21
CA ALA A 73 -15.39 6.52 -12.96
C ALA A 73 -16.80 6.04 -12.62
N LYS A 74 -17.48 5.49 -13.63
CA LYS A 74 -18.72 4.72 -13.47
C LYS A 74 -18.36 3.24 -13.57
N PHE A 75 -18.76 2.44 -12.59
CA PHE A 75 -18.45 1.02 -12.58
C PHE A 75 -19.64 0.15 -12.22
N HIS A 76 -19.60 -1.11 -12.64
CA HIS A 76 -20.51 -2.16 -12.24
C HIS A 76 -19.71 -3.32 -11.67
N LEU A 77 -20.20 -3.86 -10.57
CA LEU A 77 -19.74 -5.12 -10.00
C LEU A 77 -20.85 -6.14 -10.19
N SER A 78 -20.49 -7.37 -10.56
CA SER A 78 -21.43 -8.47 -10.76
C SER A 78 -20.89 -9.75 -10.14
N VAL A 79 -21.76 -10.51 -9.48
CA VAL A 79 -21.50 -11.92 -9.14
C VAL A 79 -22.29 -12.77 -10.13
N ILE A 80 -21.58 -13.66 -10.82
CA ILE A 80 -22.14 -14.40 -11.94
C ILE A 80 -22.85 -15.66 -11.42
N ASP A 81 -24.13 -15.82 -11.78
CA ASP A 81 -24.79 -17.13 -11.71
C ASP A 81 -24.25 -17.98 -12.87
N GLN A 82 -23.48 -19.00 -12.53
CA GLN A 82 -22.77 -19.87 -13.47
C GLN A 82 -23.68 -20.96 -14.07
N THR A 83 -24.91 -21.08 -13.59
CA THR A 83 -25.95 -22.00 -14.09
C THR A 83 -26.93 -21.29 -15.03
N ASN A 84 -27.24 -20.02 -14.75
CA ASN A 84 -28.10 -19.18 -15.58
C ASN A 84 -27.67 -17.71 -15.51
N ASN A 85 -27.00 -17.25 -16.57
CA ASN A 85 -26.43 -15.90 -16.63
C ASN A 85 -27.45 -14.77 -16.36
N GLY A 86 -28.76 -15.01 -16.60
CA GLY A 86 -29.84 -14.06 -16.37
C GLY A 86 -30.19 -13.78 -14.90
N ARG A 87 -29.67 -14.57 -13.95
CA ARG A 87 -29.86 -14.37 -12.49
C ARG A 87 -28.62 -13.81 -11.79
N SER A 88 -27.60 -13.43 -12.55
CA SER A 88 -26.42 -12.76 -12.01
C SER A 88 -26.80 -11.45 -11.31
N VAL A 89 -26.29 -11.23 -10.11
CA VAL A 89 -26.55 -9.99 -9.37
C VAL A 89 -25.56 -8.94 -9.82
N ARG A 90 -26.07 -7.78 -10.26
CA ARG A 90 -25.26 -6.66 -10.76
C ARG A 90 -25.65 -5.36 -10.09
N LYS A 91 -24.68 -4.63 -9.57
CA LYS A 91 -24.86 -3.29 -8.98
C LYS A 91 -23.84 -2.32 -9.57
N GLY A 92 -24.25 -1.08 -9.86
CA GLY A 92 -23.37 -0.07 -10.46
C GLY A 92 -23.57 1.32 -9.89
N THR A 93 -22.48 2.07 -9.79
CA THR A 93 -22.45 3.44 -9.28
C THR A 93 -21.41 4.26 -10.01
N GLU A 94 -21.50 5.58 -9.86
CA GLU A 94 -20.46 6.53 -10.23
C GLU A 94 -19.75 7.03 -8.97
N HIS A 95 -18.44 7.24 -9.05
CA HIS A 95 -17.65 7.73 -7.92
C HIS A 95 -16.41 8.50 -8.39
N VAL A 96 -15.90 9.37 -7.51
CA VAL A 96 -14.63 10.07 -7.68
C VAL A 96 -13.66 9.51 -6.67
N PHE A 97 -12.73 8.68 -7.15
CA PHE A 97 -11.66 8.10 -6.35
C PHE A 97 -10.56 9.14 -6.13
N ALA A 98 -10.02 9.19 -4.92
CA ALA A 98 -8.94 10.08 -4.51
C ALA A 98 -8.16 9.48 -3.34
N ALA A 99 -7.04 10.08 -2.94
CA ALA A 99 -6.18 9.56 -1.87
C ALA A 99 -6.90 9.27 -0.53
N ARG A 100 -7.99 9.99 -0.22
CA ARG A 100 -8.81 9.77 1.00
C ARG A 100 -10.01 8.85 0.78
N GLN A 101 -10.32 8.50 -0.46
CA GLN A 101 -11.46 7.68 -0.90
C GLN A 101 -10.98 6.79 -2.04
N ILE A 102 -10.14 5.81 -1.68
CA ILE A 102 -9.41 4.98 -2.65
C ILE A 102 -10.27 3.83 -3.19
N ASP A 103 -11.37 3.53 -2.50
CA ASP A 103 -12.25 2.42 -2.80
C ASP A 103 -13.72 2.84 -2.75
N ARG A 104 -14.52 2.13 -3.54
CA ARG A 104 -15.98 2.28 -3.54
C ARG A 104 -16.63 0.97 -3.90
N GLY A 105 -17.69 0.63 -3.19
CA GLY A 105 -18.36 -0.65 -3.34
C GLY A 105 -19.67 -0.74 -2.60
N TYR A 106 -20.07 -1.96 -2.32
CA TYR A 106 -21.30 -2.32 -1.63
C TYR A 106 -20.95 -3.23 -0.45
N PRO A 107 -21.05 -2.73 0.79
CA PRO A 107 -20.89 -3.56 1.98
C PRO A 107 -21.86 -4.76 1.97
N SER A 108 -23.11 -4.54 1.54
CA SER A 108 -24.11 -5.60 1.39
C SER A 108 -24.37 -5.89 -0.09
N PHE A 109 -23.56 -6.77 -0.70
CA PHE A 109 -23.71 -7.15 -2.11
C PHE A 109 -24.74 -8.29 -2.28
N ILE A 110 -24.48 -9.48 -1.74
CA ILE A 110 -25.35 -10.67 -1.74
C ILE A 110 -25.32 -11.30 -0.34
N PRO A 111 -26.46 -11.74 0.23
CA PRO A 111 -26.47 -12.46 1.50
C PRO A 111 -25.59 -13.72 1.45
N LEU A 112 -24.77 -13.98 2.47
CA LEU A 112 -23.92 -15.17 2.47
C LEU A 112 -24.73 -16.46 2.42
N THR A 113 -25.90 -16.48 3.04
CA THR A 113 -26.85 -17.61 3.00
C THR A 113 -27.34 -17.91 1.58
N GLU A 114 -27.54 -16.89 0.75
CA GLU A 114 -27.92 -17.03 -0.64
C GLU A 114 -26.71 -17.44 -1.51
N LEU A 115 -25.54 -16.83 -1.25
CA LEU A 115 -24.31 -17.11 -1.98
C LEU A 115 -23.88 -18.59 -1.87
N HIS A 116 -23.97 -19.16 -0.66
CA HIS A 116 -23.61 -20.55 -0.38
C HIS A 116 -24.73 -21.56 -0.70
N ASN A 117 -25.90 -21.10 -1.16
CA ASN A 117 -26.95 -21.99 -1.61
C ASN A 117 -26.60 -22.55 -3.01
N TYR A 118 -26.31 -23.86 -3.08
CA TYR A 118 -26.01 -24.54 -4.35
C TYR A 118 -27.08 -24.36 -5.43
N ALA A 119 -28.36 -24.21 -5.05
CA ALA A 119 -29.45 -23.99 -6.00
C ALA A 119 -29.45 -22.59 -6.65
N ALA A 120 -28.77 -21.62 -6.02
CA ALA A 120 -28.65 -20.25 -6.52
C ALA A 120 -27.63 -20.11 -7.66
N GLY A 121 -26.69 -21.07 -7.79
CA GLY A 121 -25.79 -21.16 -8.94
C GLY A 121 -24.57 -20.21 -8.93
N TYR A 122 -24.36 -19.46 -7.85
CA TYR A 122 -23.24 -18.52 -7.72
C TYR A 122 -21.88 -19.22 -7.52
N LEU A 123 -21.86 -20.35 -6.80
CA LEU A 123 -20.68 -21.17 -6.58
C LEU A 123 -20.77 -22.47 -7.41
N ALA A 124 -20.00 -22.56 -8.49
CA ALA A 124 -19.84 -23.79 -9.27
C ALA A 124 -18.46 -24.41 -8.99
N ASN A 125 -18.42 -25.67 -8.56
CA ASN A 125 -17.19 -26.34 -8.10
C ASN A 125 -16.43 -25.49 -7.07
N ASP A 126 -17.17 -24.94 -6.11
CA ASP A 126 -16.68 -24.00 -5.08
C ASP A 126 -15.87 -22.81 -5.63
N THR A 127 -16.17 -22.38 -6.85
CA THR A 127 -15.54 -21.23 -7.49
C THR A 127 -16.55 -20.09 -7.60
N LEU A 128 -16.20 -18.92 -7.07
CA LEU A 128 -16.94 -17.68 -7.24
C LEU A 128 -16.41 -16.91 -8.45
N VAL A 129 -17.29 -16.36 -9.28
CA VAL A 129 -16.91 -15.53 -10.43
C VAL A 129 -17.46 -14.12 -10.25
N ILE A 130 -16.56 -13.14 -10.19
CA ILE A 130 -16.88 -11.73 -10.03
C ILE A 130 -16.44 -10.97 -11.28
N LYS A 131 -17.32 -10.15 -11.83
CA LYS A 131 -17.04 -9.28 -12.97
C LYS A 131 -17.07 -7.82 -12.56
N ALA A 132 -16.03 -7.09 -12.91
CA ALA A 132 -15.96 -5.63 -12.84
C ALA A 132 -16.04 -5.05 -14.25
N GLU A 133 -16.87 -4.04 -14.44
CA GLU A 133 -16.92 -3.24 -15.67
C GLU A 133 -16.73 -1.77 -15.28
N ILE A 134 -15.71 -1.11 -15.83
CA ILE A 134 -15.34 0.26 -15.46
C ILE A 134 -15.38 1.13 -16.70
N ARG A 135 -15.94 2.33 -16.55
CA ARG A 135 -15.84 3.43 -17.51
C ARG A 135 -15.24 4.64 -16.82
N VAL A 136 -14.06 5.05 -17.26
CA VAL A 136 -13.38 6.25 -16.76
C VAL A 136 -13.99 7.47 -17.45
N LEU A 137 -14.40 8.45 -16.64
CA LEU A 137 -15.07 9.69 -17.09
C LEU A 137 -14.12 10.89 -17.05
N ALA A 138 -13.25 10.97 -16.05
CA ALA A 138 -12.26 12.03 -15.92
C ALA A 138 -11.04 11.57 -15.09
N VAL A 139 -9.87 12.09 -15.42
CA VAL A 139 -8.59 11.76 -14.77
C VAL A 139 -7.81 13.05 -14.52
N THR A 140 -7.37 13.26 -13.28
CA THR A 140 -6.57 14.44 -12.90
C THR A 140 -5.40 14.03 -12.00
N PRO A 141 -4.15 14.41 -12.30
CA PRO A 141 -3.70 14.94 -13.59
C PRO A 141 -3.86 13.91 -14.72
N PRO A 142 -3.87 14.31 -16.01
CA PRO A 142 -3.96 13.38 -17.13
C PRO A 142 -2.83 12.34 -17.07
N VAL A 143 -3.14 11.06 -17.23
CA VAL A 143 -2.13 9.98 -17.26
C VAL A 143 -1.51 9.94 -18.66
N ASN A 144 -0.20 10.21 -18.76
CA ASN A 144 0.55 10.02 -19.99
C ASN A 144 0.80 8.52 -20.22
N ILE A 145 0.33 7.96 -21.33
CA ILE A 145 0.52 6.55 -21.66
C ILE A 145 1.92 6.38 -22.26
N GLN A 146 2.93 6.41 -21.39
CA GLN A 146 4.25 5.83 -21.66
C GLN A 146 4.57 4.87 -20.50
N PRO A 147 5.25 3.74 -20.75
CA PRO A 147 5.67 2.85 -19.68
C PRO A 147 6.70 3.59 -18.82
N ALA A 148 6.22 4.18 -17.72
CA ALA A 148 7.07 4.80 -16.72
C ALA A 148 7.88 3.68 -16.05
N ARG A 149 9.20 3.72 -16.20
CA ARG A 149 10.09 3.06 -15.24
C ARG A 149 9.89 3.76 -13.89
N PRO A 150 9.64 3.03 -12.80
CA PRO A 150 9.59 3.60 -11.46
C PRO A 150 11.02 3.89 -10.98
N THR A 151 11.62 4.97 -11.46
CA THR A 151 12.93 5.45 -10.95
C THR A 151 13.02 6.97 -10.87
N ASP A 152 12.29 7.72 -11.70
CA ASP A 152 12.63 9.13 -11.91
C ASP A 152 11.91 10.11 -10.94
N ASP A 153 10.80 9.69 -10.31
CA ASP A 153 10.01 10.54 -9.39
C ASP A 153 10.56 10.52 -7.95
N PHE A 154 11.09 9.38 -7.51
CA PHE A 154 11.62 9.20 -6.15
C PHE A 154 13.02 9.78 -5.96
N ASP A 155 13.89 9.70 -6.98
CA ASP A 155 15.24 10.26 -6.91
C ASP A 155 15.21 11.80 -6.82
N SER A 156 14.23 12.46 -7.46
CA SER A 156 14.00 13.90 -7.33
C SER A 156 13.58 14.30 -5.91
N LEU A 157 12.74 13.50 -5.25
CA LEU A 157 12.33 13.75 -3.87
C LEU A 157 13.48 13.52 -2.88
N LEU A 158 14.38 12.58 -3.19
CA LEU A 158 15.56 12.28 -2.40
C LEU A 158 16.56 13.44 -2.40
N THR A 159 16.83 14.02 -3.57
CA THR A 159 17.70 15.19 -3.69
C THR A 159 17.17 16.39 -2.91
N SER A 160 15.85 16.64 -2.93
CA SER A 160 15.24 17.68 -2.11
C SER A 160 15.30 17.40 -0.60
N LEU A 161 15.30 16.13 -0.20
CA LEU A 161 15.43 15.71 1.20
C LEU A 161 16.86 15.97 1.71
N GLU A 162 17.87 15.67 0.88
CA GLU A 162 19.29 15.90 1.18
C GLU A 162 19.62 17.38 1.37
N GLU A 163 19.06 18.26 0.52
CA GLU A 163 19.21 19.72 0.63
C GLU A 163 18.61 20.30 1.92
N LEU A 164 17.48 19.74 2.39
CA LEU A 164 16.80 20.18 3.62
C LEU A 164 17.54 19.75 4.89
N ILE A 165 18.18 18.58 4.88
CA ILE A 165 19.01 18.11 6.01
C ILE A 165 20.21 19.05 6.20
N ILE A 166 20.86 19.45 5.10
CA ILE A 166 21.99 20.40 5.11
C ILE A 166 21.55 21.80 5.60
N ALA A 167 20.37 22.26 5.21
CA ALA A 167 19.84 23.55 5.64
C ALA A 167 19.53 23.61 7.15
N ALA A 168 19.03 22.51 7.73
CA ALA A 168 18.64 22.43 9.14
C ALA A 168 19.82 22.49 10.13
N GLU A 169 21.05 22.23 9.65
CA GLU A 169 22.27 22.25 10.47
C GLU A 169 22.87 23.65 10.65
N THR A 170 22.37 24.68 9.94
CA THR A 170 23.10 25.96 9.76
C THR A 170 22.54 27.21 10.47
N ASN A 171 21.35 27.19 11.09
CA ASN A 171 20.72 28.43 11.61
C ASN A 171 20.45 28.45 13.12
N GLY A 172 21.00 29.46 13.81
CA GLY A 172 20.65 29.83 15.18
C GLY A 172 20.84 31.33 15.46
N VAL A 173 19.99 31.86 16.37
CA VAL A 173 20.02 33.18 17.07
C VAL A 173 19.20 34.33 16.42
N ASN A 174 18.17 34.86 17.12
CA ASN A 174 18.28 36.07 17.96
C ASN A 174 16.93 36.52 18.61
N VAL A 175 17.07 37.22 19.75
CA VAL A 175 16.11 37.72 20.75
C VAL A 175 15.55 39.12 20.40
N GLY A 176 14.39 39.50 20.95
CA GLY A 176 13.94 40.90 21.02
C GLY A 176 12.80 41.17 22.02
N SER A 177 13.07 41.99 23.04
CA SER A 177 12.22 42.46 24.15
C SER A 177 11.40 43.73 23.84
N SER A 178 10.31 44.05 24.58
CA SER A 178 10.10 45.39 25.22
C SER A 178 8.81 45.55 26.10
N LEU A 179 9.04 45.80 27.40
CA LEU A 179 8.53 46.78 28.38
C LEU A 179 7.21 47.58 28.18
N GLY A 180 6.39 47.69 29.26
CA GLY A 180 5.37 48.74 29.45
C GLY A 180 4.83 48.91 30.90
N ARG A 181 4.72 50.17 31.35
CA ARG A 181 4.73 50.80 32.71
C ARG A 181 3.47 50.85 33.59
N ARG A 182 3.74 50.95 34.92
CA ARG A 182 3.07 51.74 36.03
C ARG A 182 1.73 51.23 36.60
N ASP A 183 1.27 51.50 37.83
CA ASP A 183 1.70 52.12 39.12
C ASP A 183 0.59 51.74 40.16
N GLY A 184 0.83 51.80 41.48
CA GLY A 184 -0.24 51.55 42.47
C GLY A 184 0.21 51.44 43.93
N THR A 185 0.04 52.54 44.67
CA THR A 185 0.37 52.76 46.10
C THR A 185 -0.57 52.03 47.07
N LEU A 186 -0.06 51.41 48.14
CA LEU A 186 -0.78 51.27 49.42
C LEU A 186 0.18 51.25 50.63
N THR A 187 -0.23 51.97 51.68
CA THR A 187 0.49 52.33 52.90
C THR A 187 0.78 51.14 53.82
N ALA A 188 2.03 51.02 54.31
CA ALA A 188 2.41 49.97 55.27
C ALA A 188 3.20 50.51 56.48
N LYS A 189 2.92 49.88 57.63
CA LYS A 189 3.46 50.08 58.97
C LYS A 189 5.00 49.90 58.99
N ILE A 190 5.69 50.64 59.87
CA ILE A 190 7.17 50.62 59.98
C ILE A 190 7.66 49.22 60.44
N PRO A 191 8.53 48.54 59.67
CA PRO A 191 9.05 47.20 60.01
C PRO A 191 10.09 47.20 61.14
N SER A 192 10.17 46.10 61.88
CA SER A 192 11.18 45.85 62.93
C SER A 192 12.58 45.55 62.36
N LEU A 193 13.63 45.60 63.19
CA LEU A 193 15.03 45.39 62.73
C LEU A 193 15.27 43.99 62.16
N GLU A 194 14.65 42.99 62.76
CA GLU A 194 14.79 41.58 62.37
C GLU A 194 14.13 41.29 61.02
N GLU A 195 12.98 41.93 60.76
CA GLU A 195 12.29 41.85 59.47
C GLU A 195 13.11 42.48 58.33
N VAL A 196 13.85 43.55 58.62
CA VAL A 196 14.73 44.22 57.64
C VAL A 196 15.92 43.36 57.26
N GLU A 197 16.60 42.73 58.24
CA GLU A 197 17.73 41.83 57.95
C GLU A 197 17.28 40.57 57.19
N LYS A 198 16.12 40.02 57.55
CA LYS A 198 15.51 38.89 56.81
C LYS A 198 15.13 39.25 55.37
N ALA A 199 14.64 40.47 55.15
CA ALA A 199 14.33 40.97 53.81
C ALA A 199 15.58 41.19 52.95
N LYS A 200 16.69 41.69 53.53
CA LYS A 200 17.99 41.81 52.82
C LYS A 200 18.51 40.45 52.38
N LEU A 201 18.45 39.45 53.26
CA LEU A 201 18.88 38.09 52.95
C LEU A 201 18.01 37.47 51.84
N SER A 202 16.69 37.60 51.94
CA SER A 202 15.76 37.11 50.90
C SER A 202 15.97 37.79 49.55
N LEU A 203 16.24 39.10 49.52
CA LEU A 203 16.56 39.82 48.28
C LEU A 203 17.86 39.30 47.67
N LYS A 204 18.90 39.09 48.48
CA LYS A 204 20.19 38.54 48.02
C LYS A 204 20.02 37.14 47.40
N GLU A 205 19.20 36.28 48.01
CA GLU A 205 18.89 34.96 47.47
C GLU A 205 18.11 35.02 46.15
N CYS A 206 17.14 35.93 46.03
CA CYS A 206 16.38 36.07 44.78
C CYS A 206 17.26 36.62 43.64
N LEU A 207 18.17 37.55 43.94
CA LEU A 207 19.09 38.12 42.95
C LEU A 207 20.19 37.13 42.50
N SER A 208 20.46 36.09 43.28
CA SER A 208 21.48 35.08 42.94
C SER A 208 20.92 33.89 42.16
N ASP A 209 19.60 33.67 42.16
CA ASP A 209 18.97 32.56 41.44
C ASP A 209 17.54 32.94 41.03
N LEU A 210 17.45 33.64 39.89
CA LEU A 210 16.24 34.25 39.34
C LEU A 210 15.13 33.25 38.94
N PHE A 211 15.42 31.94 38.95
CA PHE A 211 14.52 30.90 38.44
C PHE A 211 13.92 30.01 39.54
N LYS A 212 14.09 30.37 40.82
CA LYS A 212 13.48 29.63 41.94
C LYS A 212 11.98 29.88 42.08
N SER A 213 11.24 28.82 42.41
CA SER A 213 9.78 28.88 42.66
C SER A 213 9.39 29.97 43.67
N ASN A 214 8.27 30.63 43.40
CA ASN A 214 7.72 31.76 44.17
C ASN A 214 8.62 33.00 44.23
N MET A 215 9.52 33.18 43.26
CA MET A 215 10.39 34.36 43.20
C MET A 215 9.61 35.67 43.24
N LYS A 216 8.59 35.82 42.39
CA LYS A 216 7.80 37.06 42.31
C LYS A 216 7.29 37.50 43.67
N GLU A 217 6.68 36.57 44.40
CA GLU A 217 6.13 36.77 45.75
C GLU A 217 7.24 37.15 46.75
N ARG A 218 8.37 36.44 46.71
CA ARG A 218 9.52 36.65 47.60
C ARG A 218 10.23 37.97 47.33
N LEU A 219 10.43 38.33 46.07
CA LEU A 219 11.09 39.53 45.61
C LEU A 219 10.23 40.76 45.95
N PHE A 220 8.92 40.71 45.64
CA PHE A 220 7.97 41.76 46.01
C PHE A 220 7.96 41.99 47.52
N LYS A 221 7.77 40.92 48.31
CA LYS A 221 7.72 41.00 49.78
C LYS A 221 9.01 41.56 50.38
N ALA A 222 10.17 41.14 49.87
CA ALA A 222 11.46 41.65 50.33
C ALA A 222 11.61 43.15 50.00
N LEU A 223 11.27 43.56 48.79
CA LEU A 223 11.38 44.96 48.35
C LEU A 223 10.37 45.88 49.07
N SER A 224 9.13 45.45 49.26
CA SER A 224 8.12 46.21 50.02
C SER A 224 8.51 46.40 51.49
N THR A 225 9.11 45.37 52.10
CA THR A 225 9.62 45.44 53.48
C THR A 225 10.80 46.41 53.58
N LEU A 226 11.71 46.40 52.60
CA LEU A 226 12.86 47.31 52.57
C LEU A 226 12.47 48.76 52.26
N SER A 227 11.51 49.00 51.35
CA SER A 227 10.99 50.34 51.06
C SER A 227 10.32 50.97 52.29
N SER A 228 9.66 50.16 53.12
CA SER A 228 9.04 50.60 54.38
C SER A 228 10.07 50.92 55.49
N ALA A 229 11.32 50.47 55.37
CA ALA A 229 12.40 50.61 56.36
C ALA A 229 13.34 51.82 56.09
N ARG A 230 12.77 52.96 55.67
CA ARG A 230 13.48 54.15 55.16
C ARG A 230 14.61 54.69 56.06
N THR A 231 14.57 54.51 57.38
CA THR A 231 15.56 55.08 58.31
C THR A 231 16.86 54.28 58.42
N ARG A 232 16.94 53.05 57.87
CA ARG A 232 18.07 52.12 58.03
C ARG A 232 18.79 51.75 56.73
N LEU A 233 18.48 52.45 55.64
CA LEU A 233 19.06 52.26 54.32
C LEU A 233 19.80 53.51 53.87
N SER A 234 20.88 53.36 53.11
CA SER A 234 21.56 54.51 52.50
C SER A 234 20.65 55.21 51.48
N PRO A 235 20.85 56.52 51.21
CA PRO A 235 20.06 57.25 50.22
C PRO A 235 20.08 56.59 48.82
N LYS A 236 21.24 56.06 48.40
CA LYS A 236 21.39 55.33 47.12
C LYS A 236 20.55 54.05 47.06
N GLN A 237 20.53 53.28 48.15
CA GLN A 237 19.75 52.05 48.23
C GLN A 237 18.24 52.33 48.19
N ARG A 238 17.79 53.39 48.86
CA ARG A 238 16.38 53.81 48.83
C ARG A 238 15.92 54.18 47.43
N ILE A 239 16.71 54.99 46.73
CA ILE A 239 16.39 55.39 45.35
C ILE A 239 16.33 54.17 44.43
N ALA A 240 17.27 53.22 44.56
CA ALA A 240 17.29 52.00 43.74
C ALA A 240 16.06 51.10 44.00
N ILE A 241 15.67 50.91 45.27
CA ILE A 241 14.51 50.10 45.64
C ILE A 241 13.21 50.75 45.16
N ASP A 242 13.02 52.05 45.40
CA ASP A 242 11.81 52.77 44.98
C ASP A 242 11.70 52.81 43.45
N THR A 243 12.83 52.94 42.72
CA THR A 243 12.87 52.87 41.25
C THR A 243 12.50 51.49 40.72
N PHE A 244 13.03 50.43 41.32
CA PHE A 244 12.74 49.06 40.91
C PHE A 244 11.28 48.68 41.22
N LEU A 245 10.76 49.08 42.38
CA LEU A 245 9.35 48.87 42.74
C LEU A 245 8.39 49.55 41.76
N ALA A 246 8.71 50.76 41.29
CA ALA A 246 7.90 51.47 40.31
C ALA A 246 7.79 50.75 38.94
N ASN A 247 8.75 49.89 38.61
CA ASN A 247 8.79 49.10 37.37
C ASN A 247 8.63 47.58 37.64
N PHE A 248 8.23 47.18 38.85
CA PHE A 248 8.23 45.78 39.27
C PHE A 248 7.25 44.93 38.46
N ASN A 249 6.09 45.49 38.11
CA ASN A 249 5.08 44.82 37.32
C ASN A 249 5.58 44.54 35.89
N ASP A 250 6.21 45.54 35.26
CA ASP A 250 6.85 45.40 33.95
C ASP A 250 7.93 44.32 33.97
N PHE A 251 8.83 44.38 34.96
CA PHE A 251 9.89 43.39 35.15
C PHE A 251 9.33 41.97 35.29
N THR A 252 8.25 41.81 36.07
CA THR A 252 7.61 40.50 36.23
C THR A 252 6.95 40.03 34.94
N SER A 253 6.28 40.93 34.22
CA SER A 253 5.64 40.62 32.94
C SER A 253 6.67 40.16 31.90
N ASP A 254 7.77 40.90 31.77
CA ASP A 254 8.87 40.58 30.86
C ASP A 254 9.52 39.24 31.25
N PHE A 255 9.70 38.98 32.55
CA PHE A 255 10.26 37.73 33.03
C PHE A 255 9.37 36.52 32.74
N LEU A 256 8.06 36.61 33.00
CA LEU A 256 7.11 35.53 32.70
C LEU A 256 6.99 35.27 31.20
N THR A 257 6.99 36.33 30.40
CA THR A 257 6.98 36.22 28.94
C THR A 257 8.26 35.53 28.46
N PHE A 258 9.43 35.91 28.99
CA PHE A 258 10.69 35.25 28.70
C PHE A 258 10.69 33.75 29.05
N GLU A 259 10.19 33.37 30.24
CA GLU A 259 10.12 31.95 30.62
C GLU A 259 9.21 31.16 29.68
N GLN A 260 8.08 31.75 29.28
CA GLN A 260 7.14 31.12 28.36
C GLN A 260 7.71 31.00 26.95
N ASP A 261 8.30 32.06 26.40
CA ASP A 261 8.94 32.05 25.09
C ASP A 261 10.12 31.07 25.06
N ASN A 262 10.90 30.99 26.15
CA ASN A 262 12.01 30.03 26.25
C ASN A 262 11.51 28.58 26.31
N ALA A 263 10.41 28.31 27.02
CA ALA A 263 9.80 26.98 27.03
C ALA A 263 9.24 26.59 25.66
N GLU A 264 8.60 27.53 24.95
CA GLU A 264 8.12 27.32 23.59
C GLU A 264 9.28 27.07 22.61
N PHE A 265 10.37 27.82 22.73
CA PHE A 265 11.58 27.62 21.94
C PHE A 265 12.19 26.22 22.14
N GLU A 266 12.35 25.77 23.38
CA GLU A 266 12.88 24.41 23.65
C GLU A 266 11.93 23.31 23.15
N LEU A 267 10.61 23.53 23.21
CA LEU A 267 9.63 22.61 22.63
C LEU A 267 9.76 22.54 21.09
N GLN A 268 9.86 23.69 20.42
CA GLN A 268 10.04 23.74 18.97
C GLN A 268 11.36 23.09 18.54
N LYS A 269 12.44 23.29 19.30
CA LYS A 269 13.73 22.64 19.08
C LYS A 269 13.63 21.12 19.21
N LEU A 270 12.97 20.63 20.26
CA LEU A 270 12.75 19.18 20.45
C LEU A 270 11.92 18.58 19.31
N GLN A 271 10.86 19.27 18.87
CA GLN A 271 10.04 18.83 17.74
C GLN A 271 10.85 18.80 16.43
N LYS A 272 11.69 19.81 16.18
CA LYS A 272 12.60 19.84 15.03
C LYS A 272 13.54 18.63 15.04
N ASP A 273 14.14 18.32 16.18
CA ASP A 273 15.08 17.20 16.31
C ASP A 273 14.37 15.84 16.13
N GLN A 274 13.14 15.69 16.62
CA GLN A 274 12.31 14.50 16.36
C GLN A 274 11.98 14.34 14.87
N TRP A 275 11.62 15.43 14.18
CA TRP A 275 11.36 15.40 12.75
C TRP A 275 12.60 15.06 11.94
N LEU A 276 13.77 15.61 12.30
CA LEU A 276 15.04 15.27 11.66
C LEU A 276 15.37 13.78 11.81
N ALA A 277 15.23 13.22 13.02
CA ALA A 277 15.45 11.79 13.24
C ALA A 277 14.49 10.90 12.43
N ALA A 278 13.21 11.28 12.34
CA ALA A 278 12.24 10.56 11.51
C ALA A 278 12.58 10.62 10.02
N MET A 279 13.04 11.78 9.54
CA MET A 279 13.47 12.01 8.17
C MET A 279 14.70 11.17 7.80
N THR A 280 15.72 11.13 8.67
CA THR A 280 16.91 10.27 8.49
C THR A 280 16.53 8.79 8.41
N LYS A 281 15.67 8.32 9.32
CA LYS A 281 15.21 6.92 9.31
C LYS A 281 14.44 6.57 8.03
N CYS A 282 13.64 7.50 7.51
CA CYS A 282 12.94 7.34 6.25
C CYS A 282 13.93 7.23 5.07
N HIS A 283 14.95 8.08 5.05
CA HIS A 283 16.00 8.07 4.03
C HIS A 283 16.78 6.74 4.02
N GLU A 284 17.18 6.24 5.19
CA GLU A 284 17.85 4.94 5.31
C GLU A 284 16.97 3.79 4.79
N ALA A 285 15.70 3.77 5.17
CA ALA A 285 14.74 2.76 4.69
C ALA A 285 14.57 2.83 3.16
N HIS A 286 14.56 4.03 2.58
CA HIS A 286 14.49 4.23 1.14
C HIS A 286 15.71 3.63 0.42
N ILE A 287 16.92 3.87 0.92
CA ILE A 287 18.16 3.30 0.35
C ILE A 287 18.07 1.77 0.33
N VAL A 288 17.64 1.15 1.44
CA VAL A 288 17.48 -0.30 1.53
C VAL A 288 16.44 -0.81 0.52
N CYS A 289 15.30 -0.13 0.40
CA CYS A 289 14.28 -0.50 -0.58
C CYS A 289 14.81 -0.41 -2.02
N LYS A 290 15.56 0.65 -2.35
CA LYS A 290 16.17 0.84 -3.67
C LYS A 290 17.14 -0.30 -4.01
N GLN A 291 17.94 -0.74 -3.05
CA GLN A 291 18.85 -1.87 -3.24
C GLN A 291 18.08 -3.17 -3.48
N LEU A 292 17.07 -3.47 -2.67
CA LEU A 292 16.24 -4.68 -2.82
C LEU A 292 15.49 -4.71 -4.15
N MET A 293 14.95 -3.56 -4.61
CA MET A 293 14.34 -3.46 -5.93
C MET A 293 15.35 -3.79 -7.04
N GLY A 294 16.59 -3.33 -6.92
CA GLY A 294 17.66 -3.66 -7.88
C GLY A 294 18.03 -5.15 -7.89
N GLU A 295 17.94 -5.84 -6.76
CA GLU A 295 18.15 -7.29 -6.67
C GLU A 295 17.00 -8.06 -7.31
N LEU A 296 15.75 -7.65 -7.07
CA LEU A 296 14.56 -8.26 -7.66
C LEU A 296 14.53 -8.15 -9.19
N VAL A 297 14.93 -7.00 -9.76
CA VAL A 297 15.01 -6.83 -11.22
C VAL A 297 15.99 -7.83 -11.83
N LYS A 298 17.13 -8.09 -11.18
CA LYS A 298 18.10 -9.09 -11.67
C LYS A 298 17.54 -10.51 -11.61
N GLU A 299 16.80 -10.83 -10.55
CA GLU A 299 16.14 -12.13 -10.42
C GLU A 299 15.04 -12.33 -11.48
N GLU A 300 14.26 -11.29 -11.77
CA GLU A 300 13.26 -11.27 -12.84
C GLU A 300 13.90 -11.56 -14.21
N GLU A 301 14.97 -10.85 -14.57
CA GLU A 301 15.72 -11.07 -15.81
C GLU A 301 16.29 -12.50 -15.92
N GLU A 302 16.73 -13.09 -14.80
CA GLU A 302 17.20 -14.48 -14.77
C GLU A 302 16.05 -15.48 -14.98
N LEU A 303 14.90 -15.25 -14.35
CA LEU A 303 13.72 -16.10 -14.50
C LEU A 303 13.15 -16.04 -15.93
N GLU A 304 13.10 -14.87 -16.56
CA GLU A 304 12.70 -14.72 -17.96
C GLU A 304 13.60 -15.55 -18.89
N ARG A 305 14.92 -15.51 -18.67
CA ARG A 305 15.87 -16.31 -19.45
C ARG A 305 15.61 -17.81 -19.31
N LYS A 306 15.36 -18.29 -18.08
CA LYS A 306 15.02 -19.70 -17.80
C LYS A 306 13.68 -20.08 -18.45
N MET A 307 12.70 -19.18 -18.44
CA MET A 307 11.41 -19.41 -19.07
C MET A 307 11.53 -19.61 -20.58
N GLU A 308 12.31 -18.76 -21.25
CA GLU A 308 12.52 -18.87 -22.70
C GLU A 308 13.30 -20.15 -23.06
N GLU A 309 14.27 -20.57 -22.23
CA GLU A 309 14.95 -21.85 -22.40
C GLU A 309 13.98 -23.04 -22.30
N VAL A 310 13.12 -23.05 -21.28
CA VAL A 310 12.10 -24.10 -21.09
C VAL A 310 11.12 -24.14 -22.26
N LYS A 311 10.70 -22.97 -22.75
CA LYS A 311 9.81 -22.84 -23.90
C LYS A 311 10.46 -23.40 -25.17
N SER A 312 11.73 -23.10 -25.43
CA SER A 312 12.49 -23.68 -26.54
C SER A 312 12.56 -25.21 -26.46
N ARG A 313 12.83 -25.77 -25.28
CA ARG A 313 12.86 -27.23 -25.06
C ARG A 313 11.49 -27.87 -25.31
N LYS A 314 10.42 -27.22 -24.87
CA LYS A 314 9.03 -27.66 -25.10
C LYS A 314 8.70 -27.68 -26.60
N ASP A 315 9.06 -26.64 -27.33
CA ASP A 315 8.80 -26.54 -28.77
C ASP A 315 9.55 -27.62 -29.55
N LYS A 316 10.80 -27.92 -29.16
CA LYS A 316 11.56 -29.05 -29.70
C LYS A 316 10.86 -30.39 -29.45
N LEU A 317 10.35 -30.63 -28.23
CA LEU A 317 9.63 -31.85 -27.90
C LEU A 317 8.35 -32.02 -28.73
N PHE A 318 7.64 -30.94 -29.04
CA PHE A 318 6.48 -31.00 -29.92
C PHE A 318 6.85 -31.42 -31.35
N LEU A 319 7.95 -30.89 -31.90
CA LEU A 319 8.46 -31.31 -33.21
C LEU A 319 8.86 -32.80 -33.20
N ASP A 320 9.58 -33.24 -32.18
CA ASP A 320 9.98 -34.64 -32.04
C ASP A 320 8.75 -35.56 -31.91
N TRP A 321 7.72 -35.13 -31.17
CA TRP A 321 6.45 -35.85 -31.02
C TRP A 321 5.71 -35.98 -32.36
N ASP A 322 5.66 -34.93 -33.17
CA ASP A 322 5.01 -34.98 -34.48
C ASP A 322 5.73 -35.96 -35.44
N VAL A 323 7.06 -36.04 -35.38
CA VAL A 323 7.85 -37.03 -36.12
C VAL A 323 7.51 -38.45 -35.66
N VAL A 324 7.45 -38.69 -34.34
CA VAL A 324 7.09 -40.00 -33.78
C VAL A 324 5.67 -40.39 -34.18
N ARG A 325 4.72 -39.46 -34.12
CA ARG A 325 3.33 -39.68 -34.52
C ARG A 325 3.23 -40.11 -35.99
N THR A 326 3.96 -39.43 -36.87
CA THR A 326 3.98 -39.74 -38.30
C THR A 326 4.54 -41.13 -38.57
N LYS A 327 5.70 -41.47 -37.97
CA LYS A 327 6.30 -42.81 -38.08
C LYS A 327 5.38 -43.91 -37.55
N SER A 328 4.65 -43.63 -36.46
CA SER A 328 3.67 -44.58 -35.90
C SER A 328 2.52 -44.86 -36.87
N GLU A 329 1.96 -43.84 -37.51
CA GLU A 329 0.89 -44.03 -38.51
C GLU A 329 1.39 -44.75 -39.77
N GLU A 330 2.61 -44.45 -40.23
CA GLU A 330 3.25 -45.19 -41.33
C GLU A 330 3.43 -46.67 -41.00
N ALA A 331 3.95 -46.99 -39.80
CA ALA A 331 4.13 -48.36 -39.35
C ALA A 331 2.80 -49.12 -39.25
N LYS A 332 1.76 -48.46 -38.72
CA LYS A 332 0.39 -49.01 -38.64
C LYS A 332 -0.20 -49.32 -40.01
N SER A 333 -0.05 -48.40 -40.97
CA SER A 333 -0.46 -48.62 -42.37
C SER A 333 0.30 -49.78 -43.01
N GLY A 334 1.62 -49.84 -42.82
CA GLY A 334 2.47 -50.93 -43.29
C GLY A 334 2.07 -52.29 -42.73
N TYR A 335 1.77 -52.36 -41.42
CA TYR A 335 1.29 -53.57 -40.76
C TYR A 335 -0.05 -54.07 -41.33
N LYS A 336 -1.02 -53.15 -41.52
CA LYS A 336 -2.33 -53.49 -42.11
C LYS A 336 -2.20 -54.05 -43.53
N ASN A 337 -1.32 -53.49 -44.34
CA ASN A 337 -1.02 -54.02 -45.67
C ASN A 337 -0.40 -55.42 -45.60
N LYS A 338 0.52 -55.65 -44.65
CA LYS A 338 1.15 -56.96 -44.45
C LYS A 338 0.15 -58.01 -43.99
N GLN A 339 -0.79 -57.68 -43.10
CA GLN A 339 -1.90 -58.58 -42.73
C GLN A 339 -2.73 -59.00 -43.95
N LYS A 340 -3.08 -58.05 -44.83
CA LYS A 340 -3.83 -58.36 -46.05
C LYS A 340 -3.06 -59.35 -46.95
N LYS A 341 -1.77 -59.11 -47.16
CA LYS A 341 -0.92 -60.02 -47.96
C LYS A 341 -0.80 -61.42 -47.34
N VAL A 342 -0.72 -61.51 -46.02
CA VAL A 342 -0.68 -62.79 -45.30
C VAL A 342 -2.01 -63.53 -45.49
N ALA A 343 -3.14 -62.87 -45.31
CA ALA A 343 -4.46 -63.48 -45.54
C ALA A 343 -4.63 -63.99 -46.98
N GLU A 344 -4.18 -63.21 -47.97
CA GLU A 344 -4.17 -63.66 -49.38
C GLU A 344 -3.26 -64.88 -49.61
N ALA A 345 -2.11 -64.95 -48.92
CA ALA A 345 -1.19 -66.07 -49.02
C ALA A 345 -1.73 -67.33 -48.32
N GLU A 346 -2.38 -67.18 -47.17
CA GLU A 346 -3.06 -68.26 -46.44
C GLU A 346 -4.17 -68.87 -47.28
N GLU A 347 -4.98 -68.04 -47.95
CA GLU A 347 -6.04 -68.52 -48.85
C GLU A 347 -5.45 -69.27 -50.06
N LYS A 348 -4.38 -68.75 -50.67
CA LYS A 348 -3.66 -69.46 -51.74
C LYS A 348 -3.11 -70.81 -51.27
N LYS A 349 -2.57 -70.87 -50.06
CA LYS A 349 -2.09 -72.10 -49.45
C LYS A 349 -3.23 -73.09 -49.25
N ARG A 350 -4.37 -72.66 -48.69
CA ARG A 350 -5.58 -73.47 -48.51
C ARG A 350 -6.04 -74.11 -49.82
N ILE A 351 -6.13 -73.31 -50.90
CA ILE A 351 -6.51 -73.81 -52.23
C ILE A 351 -5.49 -74.82 -52.76
N ALA A 352 -4.19 -74.60 -52.55
CA ALA A 352 -3.15 -75.53 -52.97
C ALA A 352 -3.20 -76.86 -52.21
N GLU A 353 -3.45 -76.82 -50.90
CA GLU A 353 -3.63 -78.01 -50.05
C GLU A 353 -4.85 -78.83 -50.46
N GLU A 354 -5.99 -78.19 -50.76
CA GLU A 354 -7.17 -78.86 -51.31
C GLU A 354 -6.86 -79.55 -52.65
N ARG A 355 -6.15 -78.87 -53.56
CA ARG A 355 -5.73 -79.45 -54.84
C ARG A 355 -4.82 -80.67 -54.61
N MET A 356 -3.85 -80.57 -53.70
CA MET A 356 -2.94 -81.66 -53.39
C MET A 356 -3.70 -82.85 -52.80
N SER A 357 -4.64 -82.62 -51.87
CA SER A 357 -5.48 -83.67 -51.28
C SER A 357 -6.30 -84.43 -52.34
N ARG A 358 -6.89 -83.72 -53.31
CA ARG A 358 -7.60 -84.34 -54.44
C ARG A 358 -6.66 -85.19 -55.30
N SER A 359 -5.47 -84.67 -55.63
CA SER A 359 -4.46 -85.41 -56.39
C SER A 359 -3.97 -86.66 -55.64
N THR A 360 -3.73 -86.56 -54.33
CA THR A 360 -3.35 -87.70 -53.49
C THR A 360 -4.45 -88.76 -53.44
N THR A 361 -5.71 -88.35 -53.35
CA THR A 361 -6.86 -89.27 -53.39
C THR A 361 -6.95 -89.99 -54.74
N ALA A 362 -6.82 -89.24 -55.84
CA ALA A 362 -6.80 -89.80 -57.19
C ALA A 362 -5.63 -90.77 -57.38
N TRP A 363 -4.44 -90.43 -56.86
CA TRP A 363 -3.26 -91.29 -56.88
C TRP A 363 -3.46 -92.58 -56.07
N SER A 364 -4.03 -92.50 -54.86
CA SER A 364 -4.34 -93.67 -54.04
C SER A 364 -5.33 -94.60 -54.74
N ASN A 365 -6.38 -94.05 -55.36
CA ASN A 365 -7.35 -94.82 -56.14
C ASN A 365 -6.70 -95.51 -57.34
N LEU A 366 -5.81 -94.82 -58.06
CA LEU A 366 -5.04 -95.42 -59.15
C LEU A 366 -4.18 -96.58 -58.62
N LYS A 367 -3.46 -96.36 -57.51
CA LYS A 367 -2.62 -97.38 -56.89
C LYS A 367 -3.41 -98.63 -56.52
N THR A 368 -4.62 -98.50 -55.96
CA THR A 368 -5.49 -99.66 -55.63
C THR A 368 -6.01 -100.44 -56.85
N GLN A 369 -5.95 -99.87 -58.06
CA GLN A 369 -6.35 -100.59 -59.28
C GLN A 369 -5.21 -101.38 -59.92
N PHE A 370 -3.95 -101.01 -59.62
CA PHE A 370 -2.76 -101.55 -60.29
C PHE A 370 -1.75 -102.23 -59.33
N CYS A 371 -2.02 -102.20 -58.03
CA CYS A 371 -1.29 -102.91 -56.97
C CYS A 371 -2.32 -103.64 -56.11
#